data_AF-A0A1X9XF38-F1
#
_entry.id   AF-A0A1X9XF38-F1
#
_cell.length_a   1.000
_cell.length_b   1.000
_cell.length_c   1.000
_cell.angle_alpha   90.00
_cell.angle_beta   90.00
_cell.angle_gamma   90.00
#
_symmetry.space_group_name_H-M   'P 1'
#
loop_
_entity.id
_entity.type
_entity.pdbx_description
1 polymer ?
#
loop_
_entity_poly.entity_id
_entity_poly.type
_entity_poly.pdbx_seq_one_letter_code
_entity_poly.pdbx_strand_id
1 'polypeptide(L)' 'IGGHGEGPFINIRKKGAQPESGIREPDTLEALEYLRAAPNRIKIMTLAPELPGAI' A
#
# COMPACT_ATOMS: atom_id res chain seq x y z
N ILE A 1 -3.92 -5.53 -18.97
CA ILE A 1 -2.97 -4.54 -18.39
C ILE A 1 -3.55 -4.07 -17.05
N GLY A 2 -2.71 -3.83 -16.05
CA GLY A 2 -3.08 -3.34 -14.72
C GLY A 2 -1.87 -2.70 -14.02
N GLY A 3 -2.12 -2.02 -12.91
CA GLY A 3 -1.14 -1.23 -12.17
C GLY A 3 -0.62 -1.90 -10.90
N HIS A 4 0.50 -1.36 -10.42
CA HIS A 4 1.14 -1.70 -9.16
C HIS A 4 0.99 -0.49 -8.22
N GLY A 5 0.29 -0.67 -7.11
CA GLY A 5 0.21 0.34 -6.04
C GLY A 5 1.44 0.25 -5.14
N GLU A 6 2.37 1.20 -5.23
CA GLU A 6 3.53 1.25 -4.37
C GLU A 6 3.26 2.16 -3.16
N GLY A 7 2.84 1.59 -2.04
CA GLY A 7 2.32 2.33 -0.90
C GLY A 7 0.78 2.34 -0.85
N PRO A 8 0.17 2.95 0.18
CA PRO A 8 0.80 3.77 1.23
C PRO A 8 1.46 2.97 2.37
N PHE A 9 1.32 1.64 2.37
CA PHE A 9 1.69 0.75 3.48
C PHE A 9 3.18 0.40 3.54
N ILE A 10 4.05 1.41 3.53
CA ILE A 10 5.51 1.25 3.53
C ILE A 10 6.14 1.78 4.81
N ASN A 11 7.32 1.29 5.16
CA ASN A 11 8.04 1.77 6.34
C ASN A 11 8.64 3.16 6.08
N ILE A 12 8.30 4.15 6.91
CA ILE A 12 8.82 5.52 6.79
C ILE A 12 10.35 5.59 6.78
N ARG A 13 11.02 4.67 7.48
CA ARG A 13 12.50 4.58 7.52
C ARG A 13 13.10 4.05 6.22
N LYS A 14 12.30 3.45 5.33
CA LYS A 14 12.69 2.88 4.04
C LYS A 14 11.94 3.51 2.87
N LYS A 15 11.39 4.72 3.05
CA LYS A 15 10.45 5.36 2.12
C LYS A 15 11.01 5.73 0.74
N GLY A 16 12.33 5.79 0.58
CA GLY A 16 12.95 6.30 -0.64
C GLY A 16 12.42 7.68 -1.01
N ALA A 17 11.81 7.81 -2.20
CA ALA A 17 11.23 9.05 -2.71
C ALA A 17 9.76 9.28 -2.31
N GLN A 18 9.14 8.37 -1.55
CA GLN A 18 7.74 8.52 -1.16
C GLN A 18 7.55 9.64 -0.12
N PRO A 19 6.50 10.49 -0.26
CA PRO A 19 6.22 11.56 0.67
C PRO A 19 5.72 11.00 2.01
N GLU A 20 6.30 11.46 3.12
CA GLU A 20 5.96 10.96 4.46
C GLU A 20 4.49 11.16 4.82
N SER A 21 3.89 12.26 4.35
CA SER A 21 2.47 12.56 4.58
C SER A 21 1.51 11.52 3.97
N GLY A 22 1.97 10.72 3.00
CA GLY A 22 1.17 9.65 2.40
C GLY A 22 1.38 8.29 3.04
N ILE A 23 2.39 8.13 3.90
CA ILE A 23 2.78 6.83 4.48
C ILE A 23 1.88 6.51 5.66
N ARG A 24 1.35 5.29 5.67
CA ARG A 24 0.42 4.80 6.69
C ARG A 24 0.75 3.37 7.08
N GLU A 25 0.37 2.97 8.28
CA GLU A 25 0.50 1.56 8.69
C GLU A 25 -0.44 0.69 7.84
N PRO A 26 -0.07 -0.58 7.58
CA PRO A 26 -0.94 -1.53 6.93
C PRO A 26 -2.33 -1.65 7.57
N ASP A 27 -3.37 -1.48 6.76
CA ASP A 27 -4.74 -1.84 7.10
C ASP A 27 -5.35 -2.64 5.93
N THR A 28 -5.77 -3.87 6.22
CA THR A 28 -6.34 -4.76 5.21
C THR A 28 -7.74 -4.37 4.76
N LEU A 29 -8.52 -3.69 5.60
CA LEU A 29 -9.81 -3.16 5.21
C LEU A 29 -9.62 -2.01 4.21
N GLU A 30 -8.69 -1.11 4.49
CA GLU A 30 -8.36 -0.01 3.58
C GLU A 30 -7.75 -0.55 2.25
N ALA A 31 -6.87 -1.55 2.32
CA ALA A 31 -6.34 -2.22 1.14
C ALA A 31 -7.48 -2.79 0.25
N LEU A 32 -8.47 -3.43 0.88
CA LEU A 32 -9.65 -3.95 0.18
C LEU A 32 -10.50 -2.82 -0.43
N GLU A 33 -10.63 -1.68 0.24
CA GLU A 33 -11.32 -0.51 -0.30
C GLU A 33 -10.63 0.00 -1.58
N TYR A 34 -9.29 0.08 -1.61
CA TYR A 34 -8.56 0.45 -2.83
C TYR A 34 -8.79 -0.54 -3.97
N LEU A 35 -8.73 -1.85 -3.69
CA LEU A 35 -8.96 -2.88 -4.70
C LEU A 35 -10.40 -2.83 -5.24
N ARG A 36 -11.38 -2.51 -4.39
CA ARG A 36 -12.79 -2.36 -4.77
C ARG A 36 -13.07 -1.08 -5.55
N ALA A 37 -12.43 0.03 -5.19
CA ALA A 37 -12.57 1.31 -5.88
C ALA A 37 -11.93 1.30 -7.27
N ALA A 38 -10.91 0.46 -7.47
CA ALA A 38 -10.17 0.34 -8.71
C ALA A 38 -10.26 -1.08 -9.32
N PRO A 39 -11.48 -1.59 -9.61
CA PRO A 39 -11.67 -2.97 -10.03
C PRO A 39 -10.92 -3.24 -11.34
N ASN A 40 -10.17 -4.33 -11.37
CA ASN A 40 -9.29 -4.72 -12.49
C ASN A 40 -8.17 -3.74 -12.84
N ARG A 41 -7.98 -2.65 -12.09
CA ARG A 41 -6.94 -1.64 -12.34
C ARG A 41 -5.72 -1.81 -11.45
N ILE A 42 -5.88 -2.21 -10.19
CA ILE A 42 -4.74 -2.57 -9.32
C ILE A 42 -4.61 -4.10 -9.34
N LYS A 43 -3.42 -4.61 -9.64
CA LYS A 43 -3.12 -6.05 -9.70
C LYS A 43 -2.13 -6.50 -8.63
N ILE A 44 -1.28 -5.57 -8.19
CA ILE A 44 -0.21 -5.80 -7.21
C ILE A 44 -0.17 -4.57 -6.30
N MET A 45 0.11 -4.78 -5.01
CA MET A 45 0.33 -3.69 -4.06
C MET A 45 1.57 -4.00 -3.22
N THR A 46 2.46 -3.02 -3.05
CA THR A 46 3.63 -3.10 -2.17
C THR A 46 3.21 -2.82 -0.74
N LEU A 47 3.71 -3.63 0.18
CA LEU A 47 3.55 -3.47 1.62
C LEU A 47 4.87 -3.83 2.32
N ALA A 48 5.21 -3.10 3.39
CA ALA A 48 6.34 -3.39 4.25
C ALA A 48 5.96 -4.50 5.27
N PRO A 49 6.52 -5.71 5.16
CA PRO A 49 6.08 -6.86 5.95
C PRO A 49 6.48 -6.76 7.44
N GLU A 50 7.41 -5.88 7.80
CA GLU A 50 7.83 -5.69 9.18
C GLU A 50 6.87 -4.83 10.02
N LEU A 51 5.88 -4.18 9.40
CA LEU A 51 4.97 -3.28 10.09
C LEU A 51 3.82 -4.04 10.75
N PRO A 52 3.31 -3.55 11.91
CA PRO A 52 2.07 -4.07 12.48
C PRO A 52 0.93 -4.06 11.45
N GLY A 53 0.13 -5.12 11.41
CA GLY A 53 -0.98 -5.25 10.46
C GLY A 53 -0.61 -5.81 9.08
N ALA A 54 0.68 -6.03 8.81
CA ALA A 54 1.13 -6.83 7.67
C ALA A 54 0.68 -8.30 7.82
N ILE A 55 0.07 -8.88 6.78
CA ILE A 55 -0.38 -10.29 6.73
C ILE A 55 0.51 -11.09 5.78
#